data_AF-A0A6S7JY09-F1
#
_entry.id   AF-A0A6S7JY09-F1
#
_cell.length_a   1.000
_cell.length_b   1.000
_cell.length_c   1.000
_cell.angle_alpha   90.00
_cell.angle_beta   90.00
_cell.angle_gamma   90.00
#
_symmetry.space_group_name_H-M   'P 1'
#
loop_
_entity.id
_entity.type
_entity.pdbx_description
1 polymer ?
#
loop_
_entity_poly.entity_id
_entity_poly.type
_entity_poly.pdbx_seq_one_letter_code
_entity_poly.pdbx_strand_id
1 'polypeptide(L)'
;TDSLSSIPELCSLESYVDDSKEYLSFSLPILDSSLSTMEDDLHRVFEWCCKNSLLINPDKTKTLAVGSQQLLQQLDHACPSH
;
A
#
# COMPACT_ATOMS: atom_id res chain seq x y z
N THR A 1 -2.60 20.89 -10.02
CA THR A 1 -2.08 19.98 -8.98
C THR A 1 -2.75 18.65 -9.19
N ASP A 2 -1.98 17.59 -9.35
CA ASP A 2 -2.52 16.24 -9.46
C ASP A 2 -3.20 15.86 -8.14
N SER A 3 -4.35 15.20 -8.23
CA SER A 3 -5.06 14.68 -7.06
C SER A 3 -4.26 13.55 -6.43
N LEU A 4 -4.29 13.40 -5.11
CA LEU A 4 -3.64 12.28 -4.41
C LEU A 4 -4.04 10.91 -5.01
N SER A 5 -5.31 10.78 -5.41
CA SER A 5 -5.87 9.57 -6.02
C SER A 5 -5.27 9.16 -7.36
N SER A 6 -4.53 10.05 -8.04
CA SER A 6 -3.87 9.76 -9.33
C SER A 6 -2.36 9.58 -9.19
N ILE A 7 -1.83 9.52 -7.97
CA ILE A 7 -0.38 9.43 -7.72
C ILE A 7 0.14 7.99 -7.83
N PRO A 8 -0.53 6.97 -7.26
CA PRO A 8 -0.16 5.59 -7.53
C PRO A 8 -0.37 5.23 -9.00
N GLU A 9 0.56 4.47 -9.58
CA GLU A 9 0.44 4.00 -10.97
C GLU A 9 -0.27 2.66 -11.08
N LEU A 10 -0.08 1.78 -10.11
CA LEU A 10 -0.53 0.38 -10.17
C LEU A 10 -1.44 0.02 -8.99
N CYS A 11 -1.19 0.59 -7.82
CA CYS A 11 -2.05 0.45 -6.67
C CYS A 11 -3.33 1.29 -6.82
N SER A 12 -4.41 0.80 -6.23
CA SER A 12 -5.64 1.58 -6.08
C SER A 12 -5.56 2.39 -4.80
N LEU A 13 -6.01 3.64 -4.86
CA LEU A 13 -6.04 4.54 -3.71
C LEU A 13 -7.45 5.07 -3.47
N GLU A 14 -7.99 4.81 -2.28
CA GLU A 14 -9.23 5.40 -1.80
C GLU A 14 -8.93 6.38 -0.66
N SER A 15 -9.53 7.57 -0.74
CA SER A 15 -9.34 8.64 0.24
C SER A 15 -10.67 9.17 0.75
N TYR A 16 -10.75 9.45 2.05
CA TYR A 16 -11.84 10.17 2.70
C TYR A 16 -11.26 11.21 3.66
N VAL A 17 -11.43 12.49 3.33
CA VAL A 17 -10.83 13.61 4.08
C VAL A 17 -9.30 13.43 4.18
N ASP A 18 -8.75 13.20 5.38
CA ASP A 18 -7.32 13.00 5.63
C ASP A 18 -6.92 11.52 5.64
N ASP A 19 -7.87 10.59 5.69
CA ASP A 19 -7.60 9.15 5.71
C ASP A 19 -7.52 8.58 4.29
N SER A 20 -6.42 7.91 3.96
CA SER A 20 -6.23 7.24 2.68
C SER A 20 -5.84 5.78 2.86
N LYS A 21 -6.28 4.92 1.93
CA LYS A 21 -5.98 3.49 1.88
C LYS A 21 -5.47 3.14 0.50
N GLU A 22 -4.25 2.62 0.45
CA GLU A 22 -3.66 2.06 -0.75
C GLU A 22 -3.76 0.54 -0.70
N TYR A 23 -4.17 -0.08 -1.80
CA TYR A 23 -4.29 -1.52 -1.87
C TYR A 23 -3.97 -2.06 -3.26
N LEU A 24 -3.42 -3.27 -3.27
CA LEU A 24 -3.07 -4.03 -4.46
C LEU A 24 -3.59 -5.46 -4.31
N SER A 25 -4.39 -5.91 -5.28
CA SER A 25 -4.77 -7.31 -5.37
C SER A 25 -3.66 -8.09 -6.06
N PHE A 26 -3.22 -9.20 -5.47
CA PHE A 26 -2.15 -10.04 -6.04
C PHE A 26 -2.40 -11.53 -5.80
N SER A 27 -1.57 -12.37 -6.41
CA SER A 27 -1.52 -13.82 -6.14
C SER A 27 -0.14 -14.19 -5.58
N LEU A 28 -0.08 -15.23 -4.73
CA LEU A 28 1.18 -15.60 -4.04
C LEU A 28 2.40 -15.78 -4.95
N PRO A 29 2.31 -16.34 -6.18
CA PRO A 29 3.48 -16.47 -7.06
C PRO A 29 4.12 -15.15 -7.48
N ILE A 30 3.42 -14.03 -7.35
CA ILE A 30 3.91 -12.69 -7.73
C ILE A 30 4.08 -11.77 -6.51
N LEU A 31 4.04 -12.32 -5.28
CA LEU A 31 4.10 -11.57 -4.03
C LEU A 31 5.23 -10.53 -4.02
N ASP A 32 6.47 -10.94 -4.30
CA ASP A 32 7.64 -10.04 -4.24
C ASP A 32 7.50 -8.86 -5.21
N SER A 33 7.04 -9.13 -6.44
CA SER A 33 6.80 -8.08 -7.42
C SER A 33 5.66 -7.13 -7.02
N SER A 34 4.63 -7.67 -6.35
CA SER A 34 3.52 -6.87 -5.82
C SER A 34 3.94 -6.02 -4.61
N LEU A 35 4.81 -6.53 -3.74
CA LEU A 35 5.39 -5.76 -2.64
C LEU A 35 6.27 -4.62 -3.19
N SER A 36 7.15 -4.90 -4.15
CA SER A 36 7.97 -3.87 -4.81
C SER A 36 7.09 -2.81 -5.49
N THR A 37 6.01 -3.21 -6.15
CA THR A 37 5.06 -2.28 -6.75
C THR A 37 4.42 -1.36 -5.70
N MET A 38 4.00 -1.92 -4.57
CA MET A 38 3.40 -1.14 -3.49
C MET A 38 4.40 -0.21 -2.80
N GLU A 39 5.66 -0.63 -2.65
CA GLU A 39 6.73 0.24 -2.14
C GLU A 39 6.98 1.44 -3.07
N ASP A 40 7.03 1.20 -4.39
CA ASP A 40 7.22 2.26 -5.38
C ASP A 40 6.06 3.27 -5.36
N ASP A 41 4.80 2.80 -5.28
CA ASP A 41 3.63 3.69 -5.22
C ASP A 41 3.53 4.44 -3.89
N LEU A 42 3.84 3.80 -2.76
CA LEU A 42 3.95 4.47 -1.46
C LEU A 42 5.02 5.56 -1.45
N HIS A 43 6.16 5.34 -2.12
CA HIS A 43 7.19 6.37 -2.28
C HIS A 43 6.68 7.57 -3.07
N ARG A 44 5.92 7.36 -4.15
CA ARG A 44 5.31 8.45 -4.93
C ARG A 44 4.30 9.24 -4.12
N VAL A 45 3.46 8.55 -3.34
CA VAL A 45 2.50 9.17 -2.41
C VAL A 45 3.24 10.01 -1.37
N PHE A 46 4.31 9.48 -0.78
CA PHE A 46 5.16 10.22 0.16
C PHE A 46 5.74 11.49 -0.46
N GLU A 47 6.31 11.40 -1.67
CA GLU A 47 6.84 12.58 -2.38
C GLU A 47 5.76 13.62 -2.66
N TRP A 48 4.56 13.19 -3.06
CA TRP A 48 3.44 14.09 -3.28
C TRP A 48 3.03 14.79 -1.98
N CYS A 49 2.96 14.06 -0.86
CA CYS A 49 2.72 14.65 0.45
C CYS A 49 3.76 15.72 0.79
N CYS A 50 5.06 15.43 0.59
CA CYS A 50 6.13 16.41 0.81
C CYS A 50 5.97 17.65 -0.08
N LYS A 51 5.69 17.48 -1.37
CA LYS A 51 5.46 18.59 -2.33
C LYS A 51 4.27 19.46 -1.92
N ASN A 52 3.27 18.88 -1.26
CA ASN A 52 2.06 19.58 -0.79
C ASN A 52 2.12 19.98 0.69
N SER A 53 3.28 19.89 1.35
CA SER A 53 3.46 20.22 2.77
C SER A 53 2.53 19.44 3.73
N LEU A 54 2.26 18.18 3.39
CA LEU A 54 1.48 17.24 4.21
C LEU A 54 2.44 16.29 4.96
N LEU A 55 2.02 15.87 6.16
CA LEU A 55 2.76 14.94 7.00
C LEU A 55 2.02 13.62 7.09
N ILE A 56 2.73 12.52 6.85
CA ILE A 56 2.24 11.17 7.12
C ILE A 56 2.52 10.84 8.59
N ASN A 57 1.53 10.30 9.29
CA ASN A 57 1.69 9.85 10.66
C ASN A 57 2.05 8.34 10.67
N PRO A 58 3.33 7.97 10.87
CA PRO A 58 3.76 6.58 10.81
C PRO A 58 3.10 5.71 11.89
N ASP A 59 2.74 6.27 13.04
CA ASP A 59 2.07 5.53 14.11
C ASP A 59 0.64 5.14 13.73
N LYS A 60 0.00 5.93 12.87
CA LYS A 60 -1.34 5.65 12.31
C LYS A 60 -1.30 4.82 11.04
N THR A 61 -0.18 4.80 10.31
CA THR A 61 -0.02 3.93 9.13
C THR A 61 0.03 2.46 9.56
N LYS A 62 -0.87 1.65 9.01
CA LYS A 62 -0.98 0.21 9.29
C LYS A 62 -1.03 -0.57 7.99
N THR A 63 -0.40 -1.74 7.99
CA THR A 63 -0.49 -2.72 6.91
C THR A 63 -1.54 -3.76 7.27
N LEU A 64 -2.31 -4.22 6.27
CA LEU A 64 -3.33 -5.25 6.44
C LEU A 64 -3.33 -6.16 5.22
N ALA A 65 -3.19 -7.47 5.44
CA ALA A 65 -3.41 -8.48 4.41
C ALA A 65 -4.86 -8.98 4.50
N VAL A 66 -5.55 -9.05 3.36
CA VAL A 66 -6.94 -9.53 3.28
C VAL A 66 -7.00 -10.71 2.32
N GLY A 67 -7.55 -11.84 2.77
CA GLY A 67 -7.65 -13.05 1.98
C GLY A 67 -8.41 -14.16 2.73
N SER A 68 -8.57 -15.31 2.07
CA SER A 68 -9.09 -16.49 2.75
C SER A 68 -8.09 -16.98 3.81
N GLN A 69 -8.56 -17.73 4.81
CA GLN A 69 -7.69 -18.30 5.83
C GLN A 69 -6.53 -19.11 5.23
N GLN A 70 -6.79 -19.87 4.16
CA GLN A 70 -5.77 -20.65 3.44
C GLN A 70 -4.70 -19.75 2.81
N LEU A 71 -5.11 -18.67 2.14
CA LEU A 71 -4.17 -17.72 1.52
C LEU A 71 -3.33 -16.99 2.58
N LEU A 72 -3.94 -16.58 3.69
CA LEU A 72 -3.24 -15.90 4.78
C LEU A 72 -2.22 -16.83 5.46
N GLN A 73 -2.54 -18.11 5.64
CA GLN A 73 -1.59 -19.10 6.14
C GLN A 73 -0.41 -19.31 5.18
N GLN A 74 -0.68 -19.38 3.88
CA GLN A 74 0.39 -19.50 2.89
C GLN A 74 1.25 -18.24 2.81
N LEU A 75 0.66 -17.06 2.97
CA LEU A 75 1.38 -15.80 3.02
C LEU A 75 2.31 -15.74 4.24
N ASP A 76 1.84 -16.14 5.42
CA ASP A 76 2.64 -16.20 6.64
C ASP A 76 3.80 -17.23 6.51
N HIS A 77 3.59 -18.33 5.80
CA HIS A 77 4.68 -19.25 5.47
C HIS A 77 5.70 -18.67 4.47
N ALA A 78 5.25 -17.88 3.50
CA ALA A 78 6.11 -17.27 2.48
C ALA A 78 6.89 -16.06 3.03
N CYS A 79 6.28 -15.31 3.93
CA CYS A 79 6.83 -14.12 4.56
C CYS A 79 6.37 -14.08 6.02
N PRO A 80 7.07 -14.78 6.95
CA PRO A 80 6.69 -14.81 8.34
C PRO A 80 6.77 -13.40 8.92
N SER A 81 5.64 -12.93 9.45
CA SER A 81 5.57 -11.63 10.11
C SER A 81 6.53 -11.61 11.33
N HIS A 82 7.48 -10.67 11.32
CA HIS A 82 8.45 -10.45 12.40
C HIS A 82 7.80 -9.92 13.68
#